data_AF-A0A3D3ZNY1-F1
#
_entry.id   AF-A0A3D3ZNY1-F1
#
_cell.length_a   1.000
_cell.length_b   1.000
_cell.length_c   1.000
_cell.angle_alpha   90.00
_cell.angle_beta   90.00
_cell.angle_gamma   90.00
#
_symmetry.space_group_name_H-M   'P 1'
#
loop_
_entity.id
_entity.type
_entity.pdbx_description
1 polymer ?
#
loop_
_entity_poly.entity_id
_entity_poly.type
_entity_poly.pdbx_seq_one_letter_code
_entity_poly.pdbx_strand_id
1 'polypeptide(L)'
;KLQNPVEAFNTVEQVLHIAPNNVTALVLKGQLLGTVGRFQEALEVVDQVLKKDTNNALAWSMRAALLSNTDQYQMALQAIEHSLELDPNDPETYAIKMSIMGQMAAYQSKGNSKKLLIHPPSKQGGAASFFIDLGLQFLGLMLGIVGVGLPILKPTLPISVALILQSLGLAILCINAARGSFLYGFARFLVTLLISGIAVAILAAGVILGGVTKIGTGRVYVMILNNHALLVPLLFFGTWLAAAAAIPVLISLLSLIAGLIFGVRRKKK
;
A
#
# COMPACT_ATOMS: atom_id res chain seq x y z
N LYS A 1 -36.40 24.05 6.46
CA LYS A 1 -37.43 23.15 5.90
C LYS A 1 -37.65 23.58 4.46
N LEU A 2 -37.10 22.86 3.49
CA LEU A 2 -37.42 23.04 2.07
C LEU A 2 -38.87 22.56 1.85
N GLN A 3 -39.83 23.45 2.03
CA GLN A 3 -41.21 23.22 1.65
C GLN A 3 -41.25 23.12 0.12
N ASN A 4 -41.40 21.89 -0.37
CA ASN A 4 -41.62 21.50 -1.77
C ASN A 4 -40.61 22.04 -2.81
N PRO A 5 -39.71 21.20 -3.37
CA PRO A 5 -38.75 21.64 -4.39
C PRO A 5 -39.41 22.25 -5.63
N VAL A 6 -40.67 21.89 -5.93
CA VAL A 6 -41.44 22.47 -7.04
C VAL A 6 -41.83 23.92 -6.77
N GLU A 7 -42.23 24.24 -5.54
CA GLU A 7 -42.62 25.60 -5.15
C GLU A 7 -41.41 26.53 -5.08
N ALA A 8 -40.28 26.01 -4.58
CA ALA A 8 -39.00 26.71 -4.61
C ALA A 8 -38.56 27.00 -6.06
N PHE A 9 -38.71 26.04 -6.97
CA PHE A 9 -38.39 26.22 -8.39
C PHE A 9 -39.26 27.31 -9.02
N ASN A 10 -40.57 27.27 -8.80
CA ASN A 10 -41.50 28.28 -9.31
C ASN A 10 -41.17 29.69 -8.81
N THR A 11 -40.82 29.82 -7.52
CA THR A 11 -40.45 31.10 -6.93
C THR A 11 -39.16 31.64 -7.55
N VAL A 12 -38.16 30.77 -7.73
CA VAL A 12 -36.89 31.13 -8.36
C VAL A 12 -37.08 31.54 -9.82
N GLU A 13 -37.91 30.84 -10.58
CA GLU A 13 -38.23 31.19 -11.98
C GLU A 13 -38.95 32.55 -12.07
N GLN A 14 -39.87 32.88 -11.16
CA GLN A 14 -40.50 34.21 -11.12
C GLN A 14 -39.47 35.32 -10.85
N VAL A 15 -38.54 35.10 -9.92
CA VAL A 15 -37.47 36.07 -9.63
C VAL A 15 -36.56 36.24 -10.83
N LEU A 16 -36.20 35.15 -11.51
CA LEU A 16 -35.36 35.20 -12.72
C LEU A 16 -36.10 35.81 -13.93
N HIS A 17 -37.43 35.74 -13.98
CA HIS A 17 -38.22 36.42 -15.00
C HIS A 17 -38.16 37.95 -14.83
N ILE A 18 -38.19 38.45 -13.58
CA ILE A 18 -38.12 39.88 -13.28
C ILE A 18 -36.66 40.37 -13.33
N ALA A 19 -35.74 39.58 -12.81
CA ALA A 19 -34.32 39.88 -12.73
C ALA A 19 -33.49 38.68 -13.21
N PRO A 20 -33.28 38.53 -14.54
CA PRO A 20 -32.56 37.40 -15.14
C PRO A 20 -31.10 37.25 -14.65
N ASN A 21 -30.58 38.32 -14.06
CA ASN A 21 -29.19 38.41 -13.63
C ASN A 21 -29.02 38.33 -12.11
N ASN A 22 -30.06 38.00 -11.35
CA ASN A 22 -29.96 37.85 -9.91
C ASN A 22 -29.10 36.62 -9.54
N VAL A 23 -27.89 36.88 -9.05
CA VAL A 23 -26.90 35.84 -8.68
C VAL A 23 -27.45 34.89 -7.62
N THR A 24 -28.12 35.42 -6.59
CA THR A 24 -28.71 34.60 -5.52
C THR A 24 -29.77 33.64 -6.06
N ALA A 25 -30.62 34.12 -6.98
CA ALA A 25 -31.64 33.29 -7.61
C ALA A 25 -31.02 32.22 -8.53
N LEU A 26 -29.96 32.56 -9.28
CA LEU A 26 -29.22 31.60 -10.10
C LEU A 26 -28.51 30.53 -9.25
N VAL A 27 -27.87 30.92 -8.15
CA VAL A 27 -27.26 29.99 -7.18
C VAL A 27 -28.31 29.03 -6.62
N LEU A 28 -29.46 29.56 -6.19
CA LEU A 28 -30.55 28.72 -5.66
C LEU A 28 -31.12 27.77 -6.73
N LYS A 29 -31.26 28.24 -7.99
CA LYS A 29 -31.65 27.40 -9.13
C LYS A 29 -30.65 26.24 -9.34
N GLY A 30 -29.35 26.54 -9.33
CA GLY A 30 -28.30 25.54 -9.46
C GLY A 30 -28.34 24.49 -8.34
N GLN A 31 -28.54 24.91 -7.10
CA GLN A 31 -28.71 23.99 -5.96
C GLN A 31 -29.95 23.11 -6.11
N LEU A 32 -31.10 23.69 -6.44
CA LEU A 32 -32.34 22.94 -6.65
C LEU A 32 -32.18 21.91 -7.77
N LEU A 33 -31.61 22.29 -8.91
CA LEU A 33 -31.32 21.39 -10.03
C LEU A 33 -30.37 20.26 -9.62
N GLY A 34 -29.33 20.56 -8.83
CA GLY A 34 -28.44 19.56 -8.24
C GLY A 34 -29.17 18.57 -7.33
N THR A 35 -30.08 19.05 -6.48
CA THR A 35 -30.85 18.16 -5.57
C THR A 35 -31.81 17.22 -6.29
N VAL A 36 -32.33 17.61 -7.47
CA VAL A 36 -33.20 16.75 -8.28
C VAL A 36 -32.42 15.92 -9.32
N GLY A 37 -31.09 15.95 -9.28
CA GLY A 37 -30.22 15.16 -10.16
C GLY A 37 -30.03 15.70 -11.57
N ARG A 38 -30.49 16.92 -11.87
CA ARG A 38 -30.31 17.60 -13.18
C ARG A 38 -28.95 18.32 -13.21
N PHE A 39 -27.87 17.55 -13.07
CA PHE A 39 -26.52 18.09 -12.87
C PHE A 39 -26.00 18.94 -14.04
N GLN A 40 -26.31 18.55 -15.29
CA GLN A 40 -25.85 19.29 -16.46
C GLN A 40 -26.46 20.68 -16.55
N GLU A 41 -27.76 20.79 -16.29
CA GLU A 41 -28.46 22.08 -16.27
C GLU A 41 -28.03 22.92 -15.07
N ALA A 42 -27.74 22.29 -13.93
CA ALA A 42 -27.17 22.98 -12.78
C ALA A 42 -25.80 23.59 -13.12
N LEU A 43 -24.96 22.86 -13.87
CA LEU A 43 -23.67 23.37 -14.34
C LEU A 43 -23.84 24.56 -15.30
N GLU A 44 -24.81 24.50 -16.23
CA GLU A 44 -25.09 25.65 -17.11
C GLU A 44 -25.48 26.91 -16.34
N VAL A 45 -26.28 26.75 -15.28
CA VAL A 45 -26.68 27.87 -14.41
C VAL A 45 -25.48 28.41 -13.62
N VAL A 46 -24.65 27.54 -13.06
CA VAL A 46 -23.41 27.95 -12.36
C VAL A 46 -22.44 28.65 -13.31
N ASP A 47 -22.35 28.20 -14.56
CA ASP A 47 -21.51 28.81 -15.59
C ASP A 47 -22.01 30.20 -16.00
N GLN A 48 -23.33 30.43 -15.96
CA GLN A 48 -23.88 31.79 -16.13
C GLN A 48 -23.52 32.73 -14.99
N VAL A 49 -23.44 32.22 -13.75
CA VAL A 49 -22.96 33.00 -12.60
C VAL A 49 -21.48 33.34 -12.80
N LEU A 50 -20.64 32.34 -13.11
CA LEU A 50 -19.21 32.51 -13.30
C LEU A 50 -18.84 33.40 -14.50
N LYS A 51 -19.67 33.44 -15.55
CA LYS A 51 -19.49 34.38 -16.68
C LYS A 51 -19.67 35.84 -16.27
N LYS A 52 -20.44 36.11 -15.22
CA LYS A 52 -20.70 37.47 -14.72
C LYS A 52 -19.76 37.85 -13.59
N ASP A 53 -19.50 36.90 -12.71
CA ASP A 53 -18.63 37.05 -11.57
C ASP A 53 -17.67 35.85 -11.51
N THR A 54 -16.52 36.02 -12.15
CA THR A 54 -15.46 35.01 -12.19
C THR A 54 -14.81 34.81 -10.82
N ASN A 55 -15.00 35.75 -9.89
CA ASN A 55 -14.39 35.75 -8.56
C ASN A 55 -15.36 35.24 -7.49
N ASN A 56 -16.44 34.58 -7.89
CA ASN A 56 -17.42 34.02 -6.99
C ASN A 56 -16.95 32.66 -6.43
N ALA A 57 -16.33 32.67 -5.25
CA ALA A 57 -15.80 31.45 -4.61
C ALA A 57 -16.88 30.37 -4.42
N LEU A 58 -18.12 30.77 -4.06
CA LEU A 58 -19.26 29.87 -3.89
C LEU A 58 -19.69 29.21 -5.20
N ALA A 59 -19.70 29.95 -6.31
CA ALA A 59 -20.04 29.37 -7.61
C ALA A 59 -18.98 28.35 -8.06
N TRP A 60 -17.70 28.59 -7.77
CA TRP A 60 -16.63 27.61 -8.01
C TRP A 60 -16.76 26.35 -7.14
N SER A 61 -17.10 26.48 -5.85
CA SER A 61 -17.31 25.32 -4.98
C SER A 61 -18.54 24.50 -5.39
N MET A 62 -19.63 25.17 -5.81
CA MET A 62 -20.80 24.51 -6.40
C MET A 62 -20.48 23.79 -7.71
N ARG A 63 -19.70 24.43 -8.60
CA ARG A 63 -19.24 23.80 -9.85
C ARG A 63 -18.49 22.51 -9.54
N ALA A 64 -17.58 22.54 -8.56
CA ALA A 64 -16.85 21.35 -8.13
C ALA A 64 -17.77 20.22 -7.64
N ALA A 65 -18.75 20.55 -6.78
CA ALA A 65 -19.71 19.58 -6.28
C ALA A 65 -20.52 18.92 -7.42
N LEU A 66 -21.01 19.72 -8.37
CA LEU A 66 -21.76 19.21 -9.53
C LEU A 66 -20.90 18.35 -10.47
N LEU A 67 -19.65 18.76 -10.73
CA LEU A 67 -18.69 17.98 -11.53
C LEU A 67 -18.35 16.63 -10.86
N SER A 68 -18.27 16.60 -9.53
CA SER A 68 -18.05 15.35 -8.79
C SER A 68 -19.18 14.34 -8.97
N ASN A 69 -20.44 14.81 -9.01
CA ASN A 69 -21.62 13.98 -9.25
C ASN A 69 -21.72 13.45 -10.70
N THR A 70 -20.92 13.99 -11.63
CA THR A 70 -20.84 13.52 -13.03
C THR A 70 -19.55 12.75 -13.31
N ASP A 71 -18.86 12.28 -12.26
CA ASP A 71 -17.57 11.57 -12.30
C ASP A 71 -16.40 12.36 -12.93
N GLN A 72 -16.54 13.68 -13.12
CA GLN A 72 -15.51 14.56 -13.69
C GLN A 72 -14.54 15.07 -12.61
N TYR A 73 -13.93 14.15 -11.87
CA TYR A 73 -13.15 14.45 -10.66
C TYR A 73 -11.97 15.42 -10.88
N GLN A 74 -11.31 15.36 -12.03
CA GLN A 74 -10.18 16.26 -12.33
C GLN A 74 -10.63 17.72 -12.47
N MET A 75 -11.71 17.95 -13.22
CA MET A 75 -12.28 19.30 -13.38
C MET A 75 -12.88 19.80 -12.07
N ALA A 76 -13.44 18.90 -11.26
CA ALA A 76 -13.94 19.23 -9.94
C ALA A 76 -12.83 19.75 -9.00
N LEU A 77 -11.64 19.12 -9.02
CA LEU A 77 -10.50 19.58 -8.22
C LEU A 77 -9.96 20.94 -8.69
N GLN A 78 -9.90 21.19 -10.00
CA GLN A 78 -9.53 22.52 -10.52
C GLN A 78 -10.50 23.62 -10.06
N ALA A 79 -11.80 23.32 -10.05
CA ALA A 79 -12.81 24.26 -9.53
C ALA A 79 -12.66 24.50 -8.02
N ILE A 80 -12.27 23.48 -7.24
CA ILE A 80 -11.92 23.65 -5.81
C ILE A 80 -10.68 24.53 -5.65
N GLU A 81 -9.65 24.34 -6.46
CA GLU A 81 -8.43 25.15 -6.40
C GLU A 81 -8.75 26.62 -6.61
N HIS A 82 -9.53 26.96 -7.64
CA HIS A 82 -9.98 28.34 -7.86
C HIS A 82 -10.87 28.87 -6.73
N SER A 83 -11.75 28.05 -6.16
CA SER A 83 -12.57 28.45 -5.02
C SER A 83 -11.70 28.80 -3.80
N LEU A 84 -10.70 27.97 -3.48
CA LEU A 84 -9.76 28.19 -2.37
C LEU A 84 -8.75 29.31 -2.62
N GLU A 85 -8.44 29.63 -3.88
CA GLU A 85 -7.65 30.82 -4.23
C GLU A 85 -8.40 32.11 -3.86
N LEU A 86 -9.73 32.10 -4.03
CA LEU A 86 -10.60 33.24 -3.75
C LEU A 86 -11.00 33.34 -2.26
N ASP A 87 -11.29 32.20 -1.63
CA ASP A 87 -11.54 32.10 -0.19
C ASP A 87 -10.79 30.90 0.42
N PRO A 88 -9.56 31.11 0.94
CA PRO A 88 -8.72 30.05 1.48
C PRO A 88 -9.26 29.38 2.75
N ASN A 89 -10.23 30.01 3.43
CA ASN A 89 -10.71 29.59 4.74
C ASN A 89 -12.15 29.06 4.71
N ASP A 90 -12.75 28.85 3.54
CA ASP A 90 -14.11 28.32 3.43
C ASP A 90 -14.16 26.83 3.84
N PRO A 91 -14.78 26.49 5.00
CA PRO A 91 -14.88 25.10 5.45
C PRO A 91 -15.73 24.23 4.51
N GLU A 92 -16.71 24.81 3.81
CA GLU A 92 -17.55 24.05 2.88
C GLU A 92 -16.74 23.55 1.69
N THR A 93 -15.90 24.41 1.11
CA THR A 93 -15.01 24.04 0.01
C THR A 93 -14.02 22.94 0.39
N TYR A 94 -13.45 22.95 1.60
CA TYR A 94 -12.63 21.83 2.09
C TYR A 94 -13.43 20.54 2.23
N ALA A 95 -14.67 20.60 2.74
CA ALA A 95 -15.52 19.42 2.85
C ALA A 95 -15.81 18.81 1.47
N ILE A 96 -16.10 19.64 0.46
CA ILE A 96 -16.31 19.20 -0.92
C ILE A 96 -15.02 18.58 -1.49
N LYS A 97 -13.85 19.20 -1.27
CA LYS A 97 -12.55 18.64 -1.68
C LYS A 97 -12.33 17.23 -1.13
N MET A 98 -12.57 17.03 0.16
CA MET A 98 -12.42 15.74 0.81
C MET A 98 -13.39 14.69 0.24
N SER A 99 -14.65 15.09 -0.02
CA SER A 99 -15.63 14.23 -0.68
C SER A 99 -15.16 13.80 -2.08
N ILE A 100 -14.68 14.75 -2.91
CA ILE A 100 -14.14 14.47 -4.25
C ILE A 100 -12.96 13.51 -4.18
N MET A 101 -12.00 13.73 -3.28
CA MET A 101 -10.84 12.86 -3.12
C MET A 101 -11.26 11.45 -2.69
N GLY A 102 -12.24 11.32 -1.81
CA GLY A 102 -12.79 10.03 -1.40
C GLY A 102 -13.47 9.28 -2.56
N GLN A 103 -14.29 9.97 -3.34
CA GLN A 103 -14.96 9.39 -4.53
C GLN A 103 -13.94 8.97 -5.60
N MET A 104 -12.94 9.80 -5.86
CA MET A 104 -11.86 9.50 -6.80
C MET A 104 -11.05 8.27 -6.37
N ALA A 105 -10.72 8.15 -5.08
CA ALA A 105 -10.03 6.97 -4.54
C ALA A 105 -10.88 5.70 -4.69
N ALA A 106 -12.18 5.78 -4.42
CA ALA A 106 -13.12 4.67 -4.64
C ALA A 106 -13.21 4.28 -6.12
N TYR A 107 -13.28 5.26 -7.02
CA TYR A 107 -13.30 5.04 -8.47
C TYR A 107 -12.01 4.37 -8.96
N GLN A 108 -10.84 4.83 -8.51
CA GLN A 108 -9.55 4.23 -8.83
C GLN A 108 -9.43 2.80 -8.28
N SER A 109 -9.90 2.54 -7.07
CA SER A 109 -9.93 1.19 -6.50
C SER A 109 -10.78 0.23 -7.35
N LYS A 110 -11.98 0.66 -7.76
CA LYS A 110 -12.85 -0.11 -8.65
C LYS A 110 -12.23 -0.32 -10.03
N GLY A 111 -11.57 0.71 -10.57
CA GLY A 111 -10.82 0.65 -11.83
C GLY A 111 -9.64 -0.33 -11.76
N ASN A 112 -8.86 -0.30 -10.68
CA ASN A 112 -7.75 -1.23 -10.44
C ASN A 112 -8.23 -2.66 -10.23
N SER A 113 -9.33 -2.86 -9.50
CA SER A 113 -9.98 -4.15 -9.35
C SER A 113 -10.46 -4.70 -10.70
N LYS A 114 -11.09 -3.86 -11.53
CA LYS A 114 -11.52 -4.24 -12.88
C LYS A 114 -10.33 -4.51 -13.82
N LYS A 115 -9.25 -3.74 -13.69
CA LYS A 115 -7.99 -3.93 -14.43
C LYS A 115 -7.28 -5.22 -14.00
N LEU A 116 -7.38 -5.61 -12.73
CA LEU A 116 -6.92 -6.91 -12.22
C LEU A 116 -7.77 -8.08 -12.75
N LEU A 117 -9.04 -7.85 -13.09
CA LEU A 117 -9.92 -8.84 -13.70
C LEU A 117 -9.75 -8.93 -15.24
N ILE A 118 -9.42 -7.83 -15.90
CA ILE A 118 -9.28 -7.74 -17.37
C ILE A 118 -7.86 -8.08 -17.83
N HIS A 119 -6.83 -7.71 -17.09
CA HIS A 119 -5.52 -8.32 -17.28
C HIS A 119 -5.58 -9.71 -16.63
N PRO A 120 -5.36 -10.82 -17.38
CA PRO A 120 -4.96 -12.04 -16.71
C PRO A 120 -3.75 -11.67 -15.83
N PRO A 121 -3.57 -12.29 -14.66
CA PRO A 121 -2.36 -12.05 -13.88
C PRO A 121 -1.21 -12.11 -14.86
N SER A 122 -0.43 -11.02 -14.96
CA SER A 122 0.83 -11.01 -15.72
C SER A 122 1.48 -12.37 -15.48
N LYS A 123 2.06 -13.04 -16.49
CA LYS A 123 2.75 -14.33 -16.35
C LYS A 123 3.90 -14.25 -15.30
N GLN A 124 3.57 -14.03 -14.04
CA GLN A 124 4.35 -14.14 -12.83
C GLN A 124 4.22 -15.62 -12.49
N GLY A 125 5.15 -16.39 -13.05
CA GLY A 125 4.95 -17.83 -13.25
C GLY A 125 5.86 -18.40 -14.34
N GLY A 126 6.56 -17.55 -15.10
CA GLY A 126 7.63 -18.02 -15.99
C GLY A 126 8.85 -18.51 -15.20
N ALA A 127 9.66 -19.38 -15.81
CA ALA A 127 10.90 -19.87 -15.22
C ALA A 127 11.83 -18.71 -14.81
N ALA A 128 11.86 -17.61 -15.56
CA ALA A 128 12.66 -16.43 -15.24
C ALA A 128 12.29 -15.79 -13.89
N SER A 129 10.99 -15.62 -13.60
CA SER A 129 10.56 -15.06 -12.31
C SER A 129 10.83 -16.05 -11.17
N PHE A 130 10.76 -17.36 -11.44
CA PHE A 130 11.17 -18.38 -10.48
C PHE A 130 12.67 -18.27 -10.14
N PHE A 131 13.56 -18.02 -11.12
CA PHE A 131 15.00 -17.85 -10.85
C PHE A 131 15.33 -16.53 -10.14
N ILE A 132 14.64 -15.44 -10.48
CA ILE A 132 14.80 -14.15 -9.79
C ILE A 132 14.43 -14.30 -8.31
N ASP A 133 13.29 -14.93 -8.02
CA ASP A 133 12.86 -15.22 -6.66
C ASP A 133 13.88 -16.15 -5.95
N LEU A 134 14.61 -17.01 -6.69
CA LEU A 134 15.60 -17.89 -6.09
C LEU A 134 16.85 -17.10 -5.70
N GLY A 135 17.29 -16.19 -6.59
CA GLY A 135 18.36 -15.25 -6.33
C GLY A 135 18.10 -14.35 -5.12
N LEU A 136 16.87 -13.83 -4.97
CA LEU A 136 16.49 -13.04 -3.80
C LEU A 136 16.56 -13.83 -2.49
N GLN A 137 16.25 -15.14 -2.53
CA GLN A 137 16.30 -15.99 -1.35
C GLN A 137 17.75 -16.20 -0.87
N PHE A 138 18.67 -16.44 -1.81
CA PHE A 138 20.10 -16.50 -1.51
C PHE A 138 20.65 -15.15 -1.04
N LEU A 139 20.21 -14.05 -1.66
CA LEU A 139 20.61 -12.70 -1.25
C LEU A 139 20.21 -12.40 0.19
N GLY A 140 18.97 -12.72 0.59
CA GLY A 140 18.49 -12.52 1.96
C GLY A 140 19.29 -13.33 2.98
N LEU A 141 19.65 -14.57 2.66
CA LEU A 141 20.48 -15.42 3.50
C LEU A 141 21.91 -14.89 3.61
N MET A 142 22.52 -14.48 2.49
CA MET A 142 23.86 -13.87 2.48
C MET A 142 23.90 -12.58 3.27
N LEU A 143 22.92 -11.71 3.09
CA LEU A 143 22.83 -10.43 3.79
C LEU A 143 22.73 -10.62 5.30
N GLY A 144 21.98 -11.62 5.73
CA GLY A 144 21.88 -12.01 7.14
C GLY A 144 23.18 -12.56 7.71
N ILE A 145 23.87 -13.45 6.99
CA ILE A 145 25.19 -13.96 7.39
C ILE A 145 26.21 -12.82 7.49
N VAL A 146 26.23 -11.90 6.52
CA VAL A 146 27.10 -10.71 6.54
C VAL A 146 26.78 -9.82 7.73
N GLY A 147 25.48 -9.61 8.04
CA GLY A 147 25.06 -8.85 9.22
C GLY A 147 25.56 -9.45 10.53
N VAL A 148 25.60 -10.78 10.63
CA VAL A 148 26.17 -11.48 11.80
C VAL A 148 27.70 -11.41 11.83
N GLY A 149 28.36 -11.50 10.67
CA GLY A 149 29.82 -11.43 10.59
C GLY A 149 30.38 -10.04 10.88
N LEU A 150 29.59 -8.98 10.66
CA LEU A 150 30.04 -7.59 10.73
C LEU A 150 30.61 -7.18 12.10
N PRO A 151 29.97 -7.51 13.25
CA PRO A 151 30.53 -7.23 14.58
C PRO A 151 31.83 -7.99 14.88
N ILE A 152 32.06 -9.14 14.23
CA ILE A 152 33.26 -9.97 14.40
C ILE A 152 34.41 -9.41 13.56
N LEU A 153 34.14 -9.01 12.31
CA LEU A 153 35.15 -8.49 11.38
C LEU A 153 35.52 -7.03 11.65
N LYS A 154 34.56 -6.20 12.11
CA LYS A 154 34.76 -4.77 12.36
C LYS A 154 34.02 -4.34 13.64
N PRO A 155 34.62 -4.56 14.83
CA PRO A 155 34.00 -4.23 16.12
C PRO A 155 33.82 -2.72 16.35
N THR A 156 34.44 -1.87 15.53
CA THR A 156 34.27 -0.40 15.58
C THR A 156 32.96 0.08 14.97
N LEU A 157 32.25 -0.78 14.23
CA LEU A 157 30.96 -0.42 13.65
C LEU A 157 29.84 -0.53 14.70
N PRO A 158 28.85 0.38 14.67
CA PRO A 158 27.74 0.31 15.59
C PRO A 158 26.89 -0.95 15.34
N ILE A 159 26.49 -1.61 16.42
CA ILE A 159 25.67 -2.84 16.41
C ILE A 159 24.36 -2.65 15.63
N SER A 160 23.85 -1.42 15.56
CA SER A 160 22.67 -1.07 14.77
C SER A 160 22.79 -1.42 13.29
N VAL A 161 23.97 -1.31 12.69
CA VAL A 161 24.19 -1.64 11.27
C VAL A 161 24.06 -3.14 11.03
N ALA A 162 24.60 -3.96 11.94
CA ALA A 162 24.45 -5.42 11.91
C ALA A 162 22.97 -5.82 12.03
N LEU A 163 22.23 -5.17 12.95
CA LEU A 163 20.81 -5.43 13.18
C LEU A 163 19.94 -5.05 11.97
N ILE A 164 20.25 -3.93 11.31
CA ILE A 164 19.57 -3.50 10.08
C ILE A 164 19.77 -4.53 8.98
N LEU A 165 21.00 -5.01 8.77
CA LEU A 165 21.30 -6.01 7.75
C LEU A 165 20.58 -7.34 8.02
N GLN A 166 20.53 -7.76 9.28
CA GLN A 166 19.84 -8.99 9.70
C GLN A 166 18.32 -8.89 9.55
N SER A 167 17.73 -7.74 9.92
CA SER A 167 16.31 -7.46 9.73
C SER A 167 15.95 -7.43 8.25
N LEU A 168 16.77 -6.77 7.42
CA LEU A 168 16.57 -6.71 5.98
C LEU A 168 16.69 -8.09 5.33
N GLY A 169 17.68 -8.89 5.74
CA GLY A 169 17.84 -10.27 5.27
C GLY A 169 16.63 -11.14 5.60
N LEU A 170 16.14 -11.06 6.85
CA LEU A 170 14.96 -11.81 7.30
C LEU A 170 13.69 -11.34 6.58
N ALA A 171 13.52 -10.04 6.37
CA ALA A 171 12.39 -9.47 5.64
C ALA A 171 12.36 -9.96 4.18
N ILE A 172 13.52 -9.96 3.50
CA ILE A 172 13.64 -10.49 2.14
C ILE A 172 13.25 -11.97 2.09
N LEU A 173 13.73 -12.79 3.03
CA LEU A 173 13.35 -14.20 3.12
C LEU A 173 11.84 -14.39 3.31
N CYS A 174 11.22 -13.61 4.19
CA CYS A 174 9.79 -13.71 4.49
C CYS A 174 8.90 -13.28 3.31
N ILE A 175 9.20 -12.12 2.71
CA ILE A 175 8.44 -11.58 1.58
C ILE A 175 8.54 -12.53 0.39
N ASN A 176 9.73 -13.03 0.11
CA ASN A 176 9.97 -13.94 -0.99
C ASN A 176 9.33 -15.31 -0.76
N ALA A 177 9.37 -15.85 0.46
CA ALA A 177 8.69 -17.09 0.83
C ALA A 177 7.16 -16.96 0.71
N ALA A 178 6.59 -15.83 1.14
CA ALA A 178 5.17 -15.53 1.02
C ALA A 178 4.75 -15.48 -0.45
N ARG A 179 5.43 -14.63 -1.23
CA ARG A 179 5.12 -14.40 -2.64
C ARG A 179 5.33 -15.67 -3.47
N GLY A 180 6.44 -16.38 -3.24
CA GLY A 180 6.78 -17.62 -3.94
C GLY A 180 5.75 -18.72 -3.70
N SER A 181 5.36 -18.96 -2.46
CA SER A 181 4.37 -20.00 -2.13
C SER A 181 2.97 -19.63 -2.62
N PHE A 182 2.61 -18.34 -2.58
CA PHE A 182 1.33 -17.86 -3.11
C PHE A 182 1.22 -18.08 -4.62
N LEU A 183 2.24 -17.66 -5.39
CA LEU A 183 2.23 -17.68 -6.86
C LEU A 183 2.52 -19.06 -7.46
N TYR A 184 3.59 -19.74 -7.02
CA TYR A 184 4.06 -20.99 -7.63
C TYR A 184 3.64 -22.24 -6.85
N GLY A 185 2.99 -22.08 -5.69
CA GLY A 185 2.43 -23.16 -4.91
C GLY A 185 3.47 -24.09 -4.30
N PHE A 186 3.17 -25.39 -4.31
CA PHE A 186 3.89 -26.39 -3.54
C PHE A 186 5.38 -26.51 -3.94
N ALA A 187 5.72 -26.32 -5.22
CA ALA A 187 7.10 -26.38 -5.69
C ALA A 187 7.99 -25.34 -4.97
N ARG A 188 7.47 -24.12 -4.75
CA ARG A 188 8.19 -23.07 -4.03
C ARG A 188 8.22 -23.27 -2.53
N PHE A 189 7.15 -23.82 -1.97
CA PHE A 189 7.13 -24.23 -0.56
C PHE A 189 8.25 -25.23 -0.28
N LEU A 190 8.46 -26.21 -1.15
CA LEU A 190 9.53 -27.21 -1.00
C LEU A 190 10.93 -26.59 -1.08
N VAL A 191 11.15 -25.62 -1.97
CA VAL A 191 12.41 -24.87 -2.05
C VAL A 191 12.67 -24.07 -0.75
N THR A 192 11.67 -23.39 -0.23
CA THR A 192 11.78 -22.67 1.05
C THR A 192 12.05 -23.63 2.21
N LEU A 193 11.45 -24.82 2.20
CA LEU A 193 11.70 -25.87 3.18
C LEU A 193 13.12 -26.43 3.09
N LEU A 194 13.66 -26.61 1.88
CA LEU A 194 15.06 -27.02 1.68
C LEU A 194 16.04 -25.96 2.20
N ILE A 195 15.82 -24.68 1.88
CA ILE A 195 16.70 -23.58 2.32
C ILE A 195 16.63 -23.39 3.84
N SER A 196 15.43 -23.49 4.42
CA SER A 196 15.26 -23.52 5.88
C SER A 196 15.98 -24.73 6.49
N GLY A 197 15.90 -25.90 5.87
CA GLY A 197 16.65 -27.09 6.28
C GLY A 197 18.16 -26.87 6.26
N ILE A 198 18.70 -26.15 5.28
CA ILE A 198 20.12 -25.76 5.23
C ILE A 198 20.47 -24.83 6.40
N ALA A 199 19.63 -23.83 6.72
CA ALA A 199 19.83 -22.97 7.88
C ALA A 199 19.83 -23.76 9.21
N VAL A 200 18.92 -24.72 9.37
CA VAL A 200 18.90 -25.64 10.53
C VAL A 200 20.14 -26.52 10.56
N ALA A 201 20.61 -27.02 9.41
CA ALA A 201 21.82 -27.83 9.32
C ALA A 201 23.07 -27.03 9.71
N ILE A 202 23.15 -25.74 9.33
CA ILE A 202 24.25 -24.83 9.72
C ILE A 202 24.23 -24.61 11.25
N LEU A 203 23.06 -24.36 11.84
CA LEU A 203 22.89 -24.29 13.29
C LEU A 203 23.34 -25.57 13.98
N ALA A 204 22.84 -26.71 13.51
CA ALA A 204 23.14 -28.01 14.08
C ALA A 204 24.62 -28.34 13.95
N ALA A 205 25.25 -28.05 12.81
CA ALA A 205 26.70 -28.23 12.63
C ALA A 205 27.50 -27.37 13.61
N GLY A 206 27.10 -26.12 13.85
CA GLY A 206 27.74 -25.26 14.86
C GLY A 206 27.64 -25.81 16.28
N VAL A 207 26.47 -26.35 16.64
CA VAL A 207 26.23 -26.96 17.97
C VAL A 207 26.94 -28.32 18.10
N ILE A 208 26.91 -29.16 17.06
CA ILE A 208 27.47 -30.52 17.04
C ILE A 208 29.01 -30.47 16.97
N LEU A 209 29.62 -29.60 16.16
CA LEU A 209 31.08 -29.40 16.14
C LEU A 209 31.58 -28.89 17.50
N GLY A 210 30.79 -28.03 18.16
CA GLY A 210 31.03 -27.59 19.53
C GLY A 210 30.94 -28.73 20.55
N GLY A 211 29.92 -29.59 20.44
CA GLY A 211 29.62 -30.65 21.43
C GLY A 211 30.35 -31.99 21.25
N VAL A 212 30.66 -32.41 20.01
CA VAL A 212 31.26 -33.72 19.70
C VAL A 212 32.77 -33.73 19.92
N THR A 213 33.42 -32.58 19.79
CA THR A 213 34.83 -32.47 20.18
C THR A 213 34.90 -31.99 21.64
N LYS A 214 35.24 -32.87 22.59
CA LYS A 214 35.63 -32.45 23.96
C LYS A 214 36.79 -31.42 23.96
N ILE A 215 37.45 -31.24 22.81
CA ILE A 215 38.49 -30.24 22.52
C ILE A 215 37.91 -28.90 22.03
N GLY A 216 36.72 -28.89 21.41
CA GLY A 216 36.05 -27.71 20.85
C GLY A 216 35.13 -26.99 21.83
N THR A 217 34.42 -27.71 22.71
CA THR A 217 33.76 -27.06 23.86
C THR A 217 34.79 -26.31 24.67
N GLY A 218 35.92 -26.93 25.02
CA GLY A 218 37.03 -26.27 25.72
C GLY A 218 37.57 -25.05 24.97
N ARG A 219 37.87 -25.14 23.67
CA ARG A 219 38.44 -24.00 22.92
C ARG A 219 37.46 -22.86 22.64
N VAL A 220 36.22 -23.15 22.29
CA VAL A 220 35.18 -22.13 22.04
C VAL A 220 34.74 -21.52 23.36
N TYR A 221 34.55 -22.34 24.40
CA TYR A 221 34.27 -21.87 25.75
C TYR A 221 35.43 -21.00 26.28
N VAL A 222 36.68 -21.41 26.11
CA VAL A 222 37.86 -20.61 26.49
C VAL A 222 38.03 -19.37 25.62
N MET A 223 37.70 -19.40 24.31
CA MET A 223 37.64 -18.19 23.46
C MET A 223 36.55 -17.21 23.91
N ILE A 224 35.40 -17.71 24.35
CA ILE A 224 34.29 -16.91 24.88
C ILE A 224 34.61 -16.37 26.29
N LEU A 225 35.30 -17.16 27.12
CA LEU A 225 35.75 -16.75 28.45
C LEU A 225 36.88 -15.71 28.38
N ASN A 226 37.82 -15.86 27.44
CA ASN A 226 38.91 -14.91 27.22
C ASN A 226 38.48 -13.68 26.40
N ASN A 227 37.35 -13.74 25.71
CA ASN A 227 36.85 -12.67 24.85
C ASN A 227 35.33 -12.56 24.96
N HIS A 228 34.85 -11.99 26.08
CA HIS A 228 33.42 -11.79 26.35
C HIS A 228 32.67 -11.02 25.24
N ALA A 229 33.39 -10.25 24.42
CA ALA A 229 32.84 -9.55 23.26
C ALA A 229 32.28 -10.48 22.17
N LEU A 230 32.72 -11.75 22.10
CA LEU A 230 32.27 -12.72 21.08
C LEU A 230 30.99 -13.48 21.47
N LEU A 231 30.62 -13.47 22.76
CA LEU A 231 29.44 -14.18 23.26
C LEU A 231 28.14 -13.61 22.68
N VAL A 232 28.04 -12.27 22.65
CA VAL A 232 26.84 -11.57 22.18
C VAL A 232 26.59 -11.82 20.68
N PRO A 233 27.57 -11.65 19.76
CA PRO A 233 27.41 -11.99 18.34
C PRO A 233 27.03 -13.46 18.08
N LEU A 234 27.57 -14.40 18.86
CA LEU A 234 27.28 -15.84 18.72
C LEU A 234 25.83 -16.18 19.11
N LEU A 235 25.34 -15.63 20.22
CA LEU A 235 23.94 -15.78 20.59
C LEU A 235 23.02 -15.13 19.55
N PHE A 236 23.41 -13.96 19.05
CA PHE A 236 22.68 -13.25 17.99
C PHE A 236 22.63 -14.05 16.68
N PHE A 237 23.71 -14.75 16.35
CA PHE A 237 23.75 -15.65 15.20
C PHE A 237 22.77 -16.80 15.35
N GLY A 238 22.78 -17.45 16.52
CA GLY A 238 21.90 -18.59 16.81
C GLY A 238 20.42 -18.21 16.73
N THR A 239 20.04 -17.08 17.34
CA THR A 239 18.65 -16.59 17.32
C THR A 239 18.22 -16.17 15.91
N TRP A 240 19.09 -15.49 15.16
CA TRP A 240 18.78 -15.07 13.80
C TRP A 240 18.62 -16.27 12.85
N LEU A 241 19.51 -17.27 12.92
CA LEU A 241 19.39 -18.47 12.10
C LEU A 241 18.13 -19.28 12.45
N ALA A 242 17.75 -19.34 13.73
CA ALA A 242 16.51 -19.99 14.14
C ALA A 242 15.28 -19.28 13.56
N ALA A 243 15.30 -17.94 13.57
CA ALA A 243 14.26 -17.13 12.94
C ALA A 243 14.23 -17.31 11.41
N ALA A 244 15.39 -17.32 10.75
CA ALA A 244 15.53 -17.54 9.30
C ALA A 244 15.08 -18.94 8.86
N ALA A 245 15.17 -19.93 9.75
CA ALA A 245 14.65 -21.27 9.52
C ALA A 245 13.12 -21.35 9.72
N ALA A 246 12.60 -20.85 10.83
CA ALA A 246 11.20 -21.07 11.20
C ALA A 246 10.21 -20.13 10.51
N ILE A 247 10.51 -18.82 10.48
CA ILE A 247 9.56 -17.79 10.08
C ILE A 247 9.19 -17.88 8.60
N PRO A 248 10.15 -18.02 7.65
CA PRO A 248 9.80 -18.14 6.23
C PRO A 248 8.96 -19.38 5.92
N VAL A 249 9.18 -20.50 6.63
CA VAL A 249 8.40 -21.72 6.45
C VAL A 249 6.95 -21.52 6.90
N LEU A 250 6.73 -20.93 8.08
CA LEU A 250 5.39 -20.61 8.58
C LEU A 250 4.63 -19.69 7.63
N ILE A 251 5.28 -18.62 7.18
CA ILE A 251 4.69 -17.65 6.24
C ILE A 251 4.39 -18.33 4.89
N SER A 252 5.29 -19.18 4.40
CA SER A 252 5.07 -19.92 3.16
C SER A 252 3.91 -20.91 3.25
N LEU A 253 3.69 -21.53 4.42
CA LEU A 253 2.56 -22.43 4.66
C LEU A 253 1.24 -21.67 4.66
N LEU A 254 1.16 -20.55 5.38
CA LEU A 254 -0.02 -19.67 5.39
C LEU A 254 -0.35 -19.17 3.99
N SER A 255 0.68 -18.75 3.24
CA SER A 255 0.56 -18.29 1.86
C SER A 255 0.16 -19.41 0.90
N LEU A 256 0.61 -20.65 1.17
CA LEU A 256 0.21 -21.83 0.40
C LEU A 256 -1.30 -22.05 0.53
N ILE A 257 -1.80 -22.02 1.76
CA ILE A 257 -3.21 -22.23 2.13
C ILE A 257 -4.07 -21.11 1.53
N ALA A 258 -3.66 -19.85 1.67
CA ALA A 258 -4.35 -18.71 1.06
C ALA A 258 -4.45 -18.86 -0.46
N GLY A 259 -3.35 -19.24 -1.13
CA GLY A 259 -3.35 -19.48 -2.58
C GLY A 259 -4.29 -20.61 -3.04
N LEU A 260 -4.58 -21.59 -2.17
CA LEU A 260 -5.57 -22.65 -2.43
C LEU A 260 -7.01 -22.13 -2.26
N ILE A 261 -7.28 -21.37 -1.20
CA ILE A 261 -8.62 -20.84 -0.86
C ILE A 261 -9.09 -19.82 -1.90
N PHE A 262 -8.23 -18.87 -2.28
CA PHE A 262 -8.59 -17.79 -3.19
C PHE A 262 -8.60 -18.18 -4.67
N GLY A 263 -8.38 -19.47 -5.00
CA GLY A 263 -8.52 -19.97 -6.37
C GLY A 263 -7.52 -19.37 -7.38
N VAL A 264 -6.50 -18.64 -6.93
CA VAL A 264 -5.44 -18.03 -7.77
C VAL A 264 -4.77 -19.08 -8.67
N ARG A 265 -4.79 -20.35 -8.25
CA ARG A 265 -4.21 -21.48 -8.96
C ARG A 265 -5.14 -22.19 -9.94
N ARG A 266 -6.45 -21.88 -9.98
CA ARG A 266 -7.41 -22.47 -10.94
C ARG A 266 -7.45 -21.68 -12.25
N LYS A 267 -6.33 -21.58 -12.96
CA LYS A 267 -6.31 -21.34 -14.42
C LYS A 267 -5.13 -22.08 -15.06
N LYS A 268 -5.30 -23.40 -15.18
CA LYS A 268 -4.74 -24.16 -16.30
C LYS A 268 -5.89 -24.99 -16.87
N LYS A 269 -6.51 -24.46 -17.92
CA LYS A 269 -6.91 -25.32 -19.04
C LYS A 269 -5.63 -25.61 -19.82
#